data_AF-G8JWM5-F1
#
_entry.id   AF-G8JWM5-F1
#
_cell.length_a   1.000
_cell.length_b   1.000
_cell.length_c   1.000
_cell.angle_alpha   90.00
_cell.angle_beta   90.00
_cell.angle_gamma   90.00
#
_symmetry.space_group_name_H-M   'P 1'
#
loop_
_entity.id
_entity.type
_entity.pdbx_description
1 polymer ?
#
loop_
_entity_poly.entity_id
_entity_poly.type
_entity_poly.pdbx_seq_one_letter_code
_entity_poly.pdbx_strand_id
1 'polypeptide(L)'
;MPVEATETEVVVTHPSNGNTAVKILNYGATAYSWTIEGKEQLWLSAAAKLDGSKPVRGGIPLVFPVFGKNTDDEYLSKLPQHGVARNSTWEFLGQVKENPPTVQFGLGPELANEELTSLWPFDYTLVLTIELGKEHLKTDIEVVNTSTAEALKFNWLFHTYLKIDDIEDTMVSNLAEFKVYDQVLKQTYIDNQPVVSVHEELDRVYQKVSENRVIQVVDKGEPIHTLKRKNLPDVVVWNPWVDKSKSMADFEPKSDYEKMICIEPGHVHDFIVLKPGEKWSGSQLLSKDSLKYQVV
;
A
#
# COMPACT_ATOMS: atom_id res chain seq x y z
N MET A 1 25.41 -8.43 4.27
CA MET A 1 25.24 -8.39 2.80
C MET A 1 24.16 -7.34 2.49
N PRO A 2 24.07 -6.72 1.31
CA PRO A 2 23.03 -5.71 1.05
C PRO A 2 21.61 -6.29 1.12
N VAL A 3 21.46 -7.62 0.99
CA VAL A 3 20.21 -8.35 1.22
C VAL A 3 20.48 -9.49 2.20
N GLU A 4 19.67 -9.59 3.24
CA GLU A 4 19.73 -10.62 4.26
C GLU A 4 18.34 -11.25 4.40
N ALA A 5 18.22 -12.53 4.07
CA ALA A 5 16.97 -13.27 4.17
C ALA A 5 17.01 -14.21 5.38
N THR A 6 15.91 -14.24 6.13
CA THR A 6 15.65 -15.14 7.25
C THR A 6 14.43 -16.00 6.94
N GLU A 7 14.03 -16.87 7.87
CA GLU A 7 12.81 -17.68 7.71
C GLU A 7 11.53 -16.83 7.62
N THR A 8 11.52 -15.63 8.22
CA THR A 8 10.30 -14.83 8.36
C THR A 8 10.34 -13.52 7.57
N GLU A 9 11.52 -13.01 7.24
CA GLU A 9 11.68 -11.70 6.61
C GLU A 9 12.93 -11.58 5.74
N VAL A 10 12.93 -10.56 4.89
CA VAL A 10 14.07 -10.09 4.12
C VAL A 10 14.38 -8.64 4.51
N VAL A 11 15.64 -8.38 4.85
CA VAL A 11 16.16 -7.04 5.12
C VAL A 11 17.04 -6.62 3.95
N VAL A 12 16.71 -5.48 3.36
CA VAL A 12 17.49 -4.86 2.28
C VAL A 12 18.12 -3.59 2.81
N THR A 13 19.44 -3.45 2.67
CA THR A 13 20.22 -2.30 3.12
C THR A 13 20.94 -1.67 1.94
N HIS A 14 20.89 -0.35 1.81
CA HIS A 14 21.52 0.35 0.70
C HIS A 14 23.06 0.28 0.78
N PRO A 15 23.78 -0.10 -0.29
CA PRO A 15 25.23 -0.29 -0.25
C PRO A 15 26.04 0.96 0.16
N SER A 16 25.53 2.16 -0.08
CA SER A 16 26.21 3.41 0.28
C SER A 16 25.90 3.92 1.69
N ASN A 17 24.88 3.40 2.36
CA ASN A 17 24.53 3.81 3.72
C ASN A 17 23.77 2.69 4.45
N GLY A 18 24.43 2.08 5.45
CA GLY A 18 23.86 1.02 6.28
C GLY A 18 22.60 1.41 7.06
N ASN A 19 22.32 2.71 7.20
CA ASN A 19 21.14 3.23 7.89
C ASN A 19 19.96 3.48 6.95
N THR A 20 20.13 3.31 5.63
CA THR A 20 19.03 3.28 4.67
C THR A 20 18.67 1.83 4.40
N ALA A 21 17.50 1.38 4.87
CA ALA A 21 17.09 0.00 4.80
C ALA A 21 15.57 -0.15 4.62
N VAL A 22 15.12 -1.29 4.12
CA VAL A 22 13.72 -1.71 4.14
C VAL A 22 13.63 -3.13 4.70
N LYS A 23 12.65 -3.37 5.56
CA LYS A 23 12.35 -4.70 6.11
C LYS A 23 11.03 -5.21 5.57
N ILE A 24 11.03 -6.41 5.03
CA ILE A 24 9.88 -7.02 4.36
C ILE A 24 9.59 -8.36 5.01
N LEU A 25 8.40 -8.49 5.59
CA LEU A 25 7.92 -9.76 6.13
C LEU A 25 7.51 -10.67 4.97
N ASN A 26 7.91 -11.95 5.00
CA ASN A 26 7.46 -12.95 4.02
C ASN A 26 5.92 -13.06 4.06
N TYR A 27 5.33 -12.95 5.26
CA TYR A 27 3.89 -12.85 5.41
C TYR A 27 3.35 -11.53 4.83
N GLY A 28 2.50 -11.67 3.81
CA GLY A 28 1.92 -10.60 3.03
C GLY A 28 2.88 -9.86 2.09
N ALA A 29 4.14 -10.32 1.98
CA ALA A 29 5.26 -9.54 1.41
C ALA A 29 5.26 -8.09 1.94
N THR A 30 5.00 -7.96 3.24
CA THR A 30 4.65 -6.67 3.85
C THR A 30 5.91 -5.90 4.20
N ALA A 31 6.18 -4.82 3.47
CA ALA A 31 7.21 -3.85 3.86
C ALA A 31 6.74 -3.12 5.14
N TYR A 32 7.33 -3.44 6.28
CA TYR A 32 6.85 -2.98 7.59
C TYR A 32 7.75 -1.88 8.21
N SER A 33 8.93 -1.63 7.63
CA SER A 33 9.85 -0.57 8.01
C SER A 33 10.64 -0.12 6.79
N TRP A 34 10.82 1.20 6.64
CA TRP A 34 11.70 1.80 5.64
C TRP A 34 12.42 3.00 6.26
N THR A 35 13.74 2.88 6.43
CA THR A 35 14.57 3.96 6.96
C THR A 35 15.33 4.67 5.85
N ILE A 36 15.43 6.00 5.94
CA ILE A 36 16.36 6.82 5.17
C ILE A 36 17.34 7.44 6.15
N GLU A 37 18.63 7.09 6.05
CA GLU A 37 19.68 7.58 6.96
C GLU A 37 19.31 7.42 8.45
N GLY A 38 18.64 6.31 8.79
CA GLY A 38 18.25 5.95 10.16
C GLY A 38 16.91 6.55 10.61
N LYS A 39 16.24 7.34 9.78
CA LYS A 39 14.91 7.89 10.06
C LYS A 39 13.83 7.00 9.44
N GLU A 40 12.94 6.48 10.27
CA GLU A 40 11.78 5.69 9.82
C GLU A 40 10.80 6.54 9.01
N GLN A 41 10.30 5.98 7.91
CA GLN A 41 9.39 6.63 6.96
C GLN A 41 7.99 6.05 7.00
N LEU A 42 7.83 4.80 7.44
CA LEU A 42 6.54 4.12 7.52
C LEU A 42 6.07 4.05 8.97
N TRP A 43 4.77 4.24 9.18
CA TRP A 43 4.19 4.03 10.50
C TRP A 43 3.88 2.55 10.68
N LEU A 44 4.18 2.04 11.87
CA LEU A 44 3.88 0.68 12.30
C LEU A 44 3.36 0.73 13.73
N SER A 45 2.23 0.08 13.99
CA SER A 45 1.74 -0.02 15.35
C SER A 45 2.69 -0.82 16.24
N ALA A 46 2.85 -0.38 17.49
CA ALA A 46 3.58 -1.14 18.51
C ALA A 46 2.93 -2.51 18.84
N ALA A 47 1.63 -2.68 18.55
CA ALA A 47 0.88 -3.93 18.74
C ALA A 47 0.68 -4.71 17.42
N ALA A 48 1.32 -4.28 16.32
CA ALA A 48 1.23 -4.96 15.04
C ALA A 48 1.70 -6.41 15.17
N LYS A 49 0.97 -7.32 14.53
CA LYS A 49 1.34 -8.74 14.46
C LYS A 49 2.28 -8.94 13.27
N LEU A 50 3.50 -9.39 13.58
CA LEU A 50 4.53 -9.75 12.60
C LEU A 50 4.77 -11.27 12.55
N ASP A 51 3.91 -12.05 13.20
CA ASP A 51 4.00 -13.50 13.36
C ASP A 51 3.15 -14.29 12.33
N GLY A 52 2.50 -13.58 11.39
CA GLY A 52 1.62 -14.17 10.40
C GLY A 52 0.22 -14.58 10.91
N SER A 53 -0.13 -14.26 12.17
CA SER A 53 -1.45 -14.59 12.73
C SER A 53 -2.59 -13.78 12.11
N LYS A 54 -2.29 -12.59 11.59
CA LYS A 54 -3.23 -11.67 10.93
C LYS A 54 -2.46 -10.59 10.16
N PRO A 55 -3.11 -9.82 9.27
CA PRO A 55 -2.46 -8.73 8.54
C PRO A 55 -1.78 -7.71 9.47
N VAL A 56 -0.63 -7.23 9.04
CA VAL A 56 0.18 -6.24 9.77
C VAL A 56 -0.57 -4.91 9.88
N ARG A 57 -0.58 -4.32 11.08
CA ARG A 57 -1.11 -2.98 11.33
C ARG A 57 -0.03 -1.92 11.11
N GLY A 58 0.12 -1.49 9.86
CA GLY A 58 1.11 -0.50 9.44
C GLY A 58 1.99 -1.00 8.29
N GLY A 59 3.01 -0.22 7.93
CA GLY A 59 3.86 -0.51 6.77
C GLY A 59 3.12 -0.33 5.45
N ILE A 60 3.26 -1.31 4.55
CA ILE A 60 2.59 -1.36 3.24
C ILE A 60 1.89 -2.71 3.04
N PRO A 61 0.74 -2.97 3.70
CA PRO A 61 -0.07 -4.15 3.40
C PRO A 61 -0.55 -4.16 1.94
N LEU A 62 -0.54 -5.33 1.32
CA LEU A 62 -0.96 -5.52 -0.07
C LEU A 62 -2.43 -5.92 -0.16
N VAL A 63 -3.22 -5.17 -0.91
CA VAL A 63 -4.65 -5.38 -1.08
C VAL A 63 -4.93 -5.97 -2.44
N PHE A 64 -5.38 -7.23 -2.45
CA PHE A 64 -5.75 -8.01 -3.63
C PHE A 64 -6.56 -9.24 -3.19
N PRO A 65 -7.59 -9.68 -3.93
CA PRO A 65 -8.09 -9.14 -5.19
C PRO A 65 -9.24 -8.14 -5.04
N VAL A 66 -9.57 -7.72 -3.82
CA VAL A 66 -10.71 -6.84 -3.56
C VAL A 66 -10.30 -5.75 -2.56
N PHE A 67 -10.61 -4.50 -2.87
CA PHE A 67 -10.49 -3.40 -1.92
C PHE A 67 -11.77 -3.25 -1.09
N GLY A 68 -11.63 -3.02 0.22
CA GLY A 68 -12.76 -3.00 1.13
C GLY A 68 -13.46 -4.36 1.20
N LYS A 69 -14.76 -4.36 1.53
CA LYS A 69 -15.61 -5.55 1.50
C LYS A 69 -16.56 -5.43 0.32
N ASN A 70 -16.52 -6.41 -0.59
CA ASN A 70 -17.47 -6.48 -1.69
C ASN A 70 -18.78 -7.15 -1.24
N THR A 71 -19.91 -6.70 -1.80
CA THR A 71 -21.25 -7.22 -1.50
C THR A 71 -21.99 -7.75 -2.74
N ASP A 72 -21.44 -7.56 -3.93
CA ASP A 72 -22.20 -7.65 -5.18
C ASP A 72 -21.71 -8.79 -6.10
N ASP A 73 -20.48 -9.27 -5.91
CA ASP A 73 -19.84 -10.31 -6.72
C ASP A 73 -19.84 -11.65 -5.98
N GLU A 74 -20.23 -12.73 -6.67
CA GLU A 74 -20.44 -14.05 -6.08
C GLU A 74 -19.22 -14.60 -5.32
N TYR A 75 -18.01 -14.36 -5.82
CA TYR A 75 -16.79 -14.89 -5.21
C TYR A 75 -16.08 -13.83 -4.38
N LEU A 76 -15.96 -12.59 -4.86
CA LEU A 76 -15.27 -11.54 -4.11
C LEU A 76 -16.02 -11.15 -2.82
N SER A 77 -17.34 -11.31 -2.77
CA SER A 77 -18.12 -11.06 -1.54
C SER A 77 -17.88 -12.09 -0.43
N LYS A 78 -17.30 -13.26 -0.75
CA LYS A 78 -16.93 -14.28 0.24
C LYS A 78 -15.62 -13.93 0.97
N LEU A 79 -14.74 -13.15 0.34
CA LEU A 79 -13.46 -12.76 0.92
C LEU A 79 -13.60 -11.75 2.07
N PRO A 80 -12.70 -11.74 3.05
CA PRO A 80 -12.66 -10.70 4.08
C PRO A 80 -12.31 -9.33 3.47
N GLN A 81 -12.44 -8.28 4.28
CA GLN A 81 -12.05 -6.94 3.85
C GLN A 81 -10.59 -6.92 3.38
N HIS A 82 -10.36 -6.36 2.20
CA HIS A 82 -9.05 -6.24 1.52
C HIS A 82 -8.42 -7.55 1.00
N GLY A 83 -9.20 -8.61 0.84
CA GLY A 83 -8.79 -9.81 0.13
C GLY A 83 -7.76 -10.68 0.86
N VAL A 84 -6.87 -11.31 0.10
CA VAL A 84 -6.07 -12.48 0.52
C VAL A 84 -4.56 -12.25 0.53
N ALA A 85 -4.06 -11.29 -0.26
CA ALA A 85 -2.62 -11.09 -0.43
C ALA A 85 -1.89 -10.83 0.89
N ARG A 86 -2.41 -9.93 1.73
CA ARG A 86 -1.89 -9.62 3.07
C ARG A 86 -2.15 -10.69 4.14
N ASN A 87 -2.87 -11.76 3.80
CA ASN A 87 -3.20 -12.87 4.69
C ASN A 87 -2.41 -14.15 4.35
N SER A 88 -1.51 -14.08 3.37
CA SER A 88 -0.79 -15.21 2.79
C SER A 88 0.72 -15.03 2.94
N THR A 89 1.47 -16.11 3.09
CA THR A 89 2.95 -16.06 3.06
C THR A 89 3.42 -16.10 1.62
N TRP A 90 4.22 -15.11 1.23
CA TRP A 90 4.80 -15.02 -0.10
C TRP A 90 6.15 -15.72 -0.13
N GLU A 91 6.50 -16.29 -1.27
CA GLU A 91 7.82 -16.85 -1.51
C GLU A 91 8.82 -15.75 -1.81
N PHE A 92 9.99 -15.76 -1.16
CA PHE A 92 11.10 -14.91 -1.55
C PHE A 92 11.80 -15.49 -2.78
N LEU A 93 11.66 -14.82 -3.93
CA LEU A 93 12.21 -15.27 -5.22
C LEU A 93 13.69 -14.92 -5.41
N GLY A 94 14.24 -14.08 -4.52
CA GLY A 94 15.65 -13.72 -4.51
C GLY A 94 15.93 -12.25 -4.84
N GLN A 95 17.22 -11.92 -4.86
CA GLN A 95 17.75 -10.63 -5.27
C GLN A 95 17.99 -10.60 -6.78
N VAL A 96 17.51 -9.55 -7.46
CA VAL A 96 17.63 -9.39 -8.92
C VAL A 96 18.61 -8.27 -9.31
N LYS A 97 19.02 -7.43 -8.35
CA LYS A 97 19.99 -6.34 -8.56
C LYS A 97 20.72 -6.00 -7.27
N GLU A 98 22.00 -5.67 -7.38
CA GLU A 98 22.85 -5.26 -6.24
C GLU A 98 22.72 -3.77 -5.90
N ASN A 99 22.61 -2.90 -6.90
CA ASN A 99 22.58 -1.45 -6.69
C ASN A 99 21.76 -0.69 -7.77
N PRO A 100 20.67 0.01 -7.40
CA PRO A 100 19.98 -0.09 -6.11
C PRO A 100 19.56 -1.54 -5.82
N PRO A 101 19.71 -2.02 -4.57
CA PRO A 101 19.36 -3.39 -4.23
C PRO A 101 17.87 -3.64 -4.49
N THR A 102 17.59 -4.71 -5.23
CA THR A 102 16.24 -5.05 -5.69
C THR A 102 15.95 -6.52 -5.42
N VAL A 103 14.80 -6.80 -4.83
CA VAL A 103 14.34 -8.14 -4.46
C VAL A 103 12.96 -8.44 -5.02
N GLN A 104 12.62 -9.73 -5.15
CA GLN A 104 11.31 -10.17 -5.63
C GLN A 104 10.62 -11.16 -4.67
N PHE A 105 9.29 -11.08 -4.62
CA PHE A 105 8.42 -12.00 -3.92
C PHE A 105 7.32 -12.52 -4.85
N GLY A 106 6.94 -13.79 -4.68
CA GLY A 106 5.93 -14.48 -5.47
C GLY A 106 4.72 -14.93 -4.65
N LEU A 107 3.53 -14.88 -5.23
CA LEU A 107 2.34 -15.53 -4.68
C LEU A 107 1.47 -16.11 -5.80
N GLY A 108 1.19 -17.42 -5.71
CA GLY A 108 0.14 -18.11 -6.45
C GLY A 108 -0.87 -18.77 -5.49
N PRO A 109 -2.02 -19.25 -5.99
CA PRO A 109 -3.04 -19.93 -5.19
C PRO A 109 -2.49 -21.08 -4.32
N GLU A 110 -1.45 -21.77 -4.81
CA GLU A 110 -0.81 -22.92 -4.17
C GLU A 110 0.01 -22.58 -2.92
N LEU A 111 0.43 -21.32 -2.77
CA LEU A 111 1.12 -20.80 -1.58
C LEU A 111 0.24 -19.86 -0.74
N ALA A 112 -0.92 -19.47 -1.28
CA ALA A 112 -1.83 -18.56 -0.62
C ALA A 112 -2.56 -19.21 0.56
N ASN A 113 -3.22 -18.38 1.37
CA ASN A 113 -4.04 -18.86 2.48
C ASN A 113 -5.13 -19.83 1.99
N GLU A 114 -5.03 -21.11 2.38
CA GLU A 114 -5.87 -22.20 1.90
C GLU A 114 -7.38 -21.95 2.10
N GLU A 115 -7.79 -21.40 3.25
CA GLU A 115 -9.19 -21.06 3.54
C GLU A 115 -9.69 -20.00 2.55
N LEU A 116 -8.92 -18.93 2.37
CA LEU A 116 -9.32 -17.82 1.49
C LEU A 116 -9.26 -18.19 0.01
N THR A 117 -8.27 -19.00 -0.41
CA THR A 117 -8.18 -19.55 -1.76
C THR A 117 -9.39 -20.43 -2.07
N SER A 118 -9.90 -21.19 -1.10
CA SER A 118 -11.12 -21.99 -1.28
C SER A 118 -12.38 -21.14 -1.50
N LEU A 119 -12.42 -19.92 -0.94
CA LEU A 119 -13.53 -18.97 -1.13
C LEU A 119 -13.44 -18.20 -2.45
N TRP A 120 -12.23 -18.02 -2.98
CA TRP A 120 -11.96 -17.32 -4.24
C TRP A 120 -10.97 -18.15 -5.10
N PRO A 121 -11.46 -19.20 -5.77
CA PRO A 121 -10.61 -20.21 -6.42
C PRO A 121 -10.21 -19.79 -7.85
N PHE A 122 -9.62 -18.61 -8.01
CA PHE A 122 -9.13 -18.12 -9.31
C PHE A 122 -7.62 -18.31 -9.44
N ASP A 123 -7.17 -18.61 -10.66
CA ASP A 123 -5.75 -18.75 -10.98
C ASP A 123 -5.07 -17.38 -11.17
N TYR A 124 -3.93 -17.17 -10.53
CA TYR A 124 -3.11 -15.99 -10.70
C TYR A 124 -1.63 -16.26 -10.37
N THR A 125 -0.77 -15.35 -10.79
CA THR A 125 0.57 -15.21 -10.21
C THR A 125 0.82 -13.73 -9.93
N LEU A 126 1.24 -13.44 -8.71
CA LEU A 126 1.69 -12.11 -8.29
C LEU A 126 3.21 -12.13 -8.18
N VAL A 127 3.86 -11.12 -8.76
CA VAL A 127 5.29 -10.86 -8.54
C VAL A 127 5.44 -9.44 -8.03
N LEU A 128 5.83 -9.32 -6.76
CA LEU A 128 6.17 -8.04 -6.15
C LEU A 128 7.67 -7.80 -6.30
N THR A 129 8.07 -6.65 -6.81
CA THR A 129 9.47 -6.23 -6.89
C THR A 129 9.67 -5.01 -6.00
N ILE A 130 10.67 -5.06 -5.11
CA ILE A 130 10.99 -3.97 -4.18
C ILE A 130 12.41 -3.51 -4.47
N GLU A 131 12.56 -2.24 -4.85
CA GLU A 131 13.85 -1.57 -5.06
C GLU A 131 14.05 -0.52 -3.98
N LEU A 132 15.16 -0.62 -3.25
CA LEU A 132 15.58 0.39 -2.28
C LEU A 132 16.63 1.29 -2.91
N GLY A 133 16.25 2.54 -3.21
CA GLY A 133 17.17 3.59 -3.58
C GLY A 133 17.79 4.28 -2.37
N LYS A 134 18.65 5.28 -2.62
CA LYS A 134 19.27 6.08 -1.55
C LYS A 134 18.23 6.88 -0.76
N GLU A 135 17.24 7.43 -1.47
CA GLU A 135 16.21 8.34 -0.93
C GLU A 135 14.80 7.99 -1.44
N HIS A 136 14.63 6.78 -1.99
CA HIS A 136 13.35 6.29 -2.50
C HIS A 136 13.13 4.81 -2.18
N LEU A 137 11.86 4.43 -2.08
CA LEU A 137 11.41 3.04 -2.05
C LEU A 137 10.42 2.84 -3.18
N LYS A 138 10.72 1.90 -4.08
CA LYS A 138 9.85 1.54 -5.19
C LYS A 138 9.28 0.15 -4.94
N THR A 139 7.97 0.02 -5.08
CA THR A 139 7.24 -1.24 -4.99
C THR A 139 6.42 -1.42 -6.26
N ASP A 140 6.84 -2.35 -7.11
CA ASP A 140 6.16 -2.72 -8.35
C ASP A 140 5.43 -4.04 -8.16
N ILE A 141 4.26 -4.18 -8.79
CA ILE A 141 3.52 -5.44 -8.87
C ILE A 141 3.33 -5.83 -10.34
N GLU A 142 3.51 -7.10 -10.65
CA GLU A 142 2.98 -7.76 -11.84
C GLU A 142 1.92 -8.79 -11.43
N VAL A 143 0.76 -8.76 -12.10
CA VAL A 143 -0.33 -9.73 -11.95
C VAL A 143 -0.47 -10.45 -13.29
N VAL A 144 -0.42 -11.77 -13.26
CA VAL A 144 -0.61 -12.63 -14.43
C VAL A 144 -1.87 -13.46 -14.21
N ASN A 145 -2.78 -13.46 -15.18
CA ASN A 145 -3.85 -14.45 -15.23
C ASN A 145 -3.29 -15.76 -15.80
N THR A 146 -3.03 -16.74 -14.93
CA THR A 146 -2.50 -18.05 -15.31
C THR A 146 -3.56 -19.06 -15.72
N SER A 147 -4.85 -18.70 -15.62
CA SER A 147 -5.94 -19.53 -16.12
C SER A 147 -5.82 -19.71 -17.64
N THR A 148 -6.28 -20.86 -18.12
CA THR A 148 -6.42 -21.14 -19.55
C THR A 148 -7.82 -20.84 -20.09
N ALA A 149 -8.79 -20.57 -19.21
CA ALA A 149 -10.20 -20.48 -19.57
C ALA A 149 -10.91 -19.26 -18.96
N GLU A 150 -10.56 -18.85 -17.74
CA GLU A 150 -11.31 -17.85 -16.99
C GLU A 150 -10.63 -16.48 -17.03
N ALA A 151 -11.44 -15.42 -16.99
CA ALA A 151 -10.92 -14.08 -16.81
C ALA A 151 -10.67 -13.80 -15.33
N LEU A 152 -9.58 -13.11 -15.01
CA LEU A 152 -9.22 -12.71 -13.67
C LEU A 152 -9.71 -11.29 -13.39
N LYS A 153 -10.63 -11.14 -12.44
CA LYS A 153 -11.21 -9.85 -12.02
C LYS A 153 -10.67 -9.46 -10.65
N PHE A 154 -10.06 -8.28 -10.53
CA PHE A 154 -9.43 -7.86 -9.27
C PHE A 154 -9.26 -6.34 -9.12
N ASN A 155 -9.04 -5.93 -7.87
CA ASN A 155 -8.45 -4.66 -7.47
C ASN A 155 -7.01 -4.89 -7.03
N TRP A 156 -6.19 -3.86 -7.14
CA TRP A 156 -4.88 -3.77 -6.50
C TRP A 156 -4.76 -2.48 -5.73
N LEU A 157 -4.20 -2.51 -4.52
CA LEU A 157 -3.85 -1.30 -3.78
C LEU A 157 -2.66 -1.55 -2.83
N PHE A 158 -1.77 -0.55 -2.75
CA PHE A 158 -0.72 -0.49 -1.74
C PHE A 158 -1.24 0.32 -0.54
N HIS A 159 -1.52 -0.34 0.59
CA HIS A 159 -2.11 0.31 1.77
C HIS A 159 -1.05 1.02 2.61
N THR A 160 -0.38 2.02 2.03
CA THR A 160 0.83 2.64 2.59
C THR A 160 0.53 3.53 3.80
N TYR A 161 1.07 3.18 4.97
CA TYR A 161 1.03 3.99 6.20
C TYR A 161 2.29 4.86 6.27
N LEU A 162 2.17 6.15 5.95
CA LEU A 162 3.28 7.09 6.05
C LEU A 162 3.38 7.59 7.49
N LYS A 163 4.60 7.62 8.02
CA LYS A 163 4.89 8.18 9.34
C LYS A 163 4.96 9.69 9.27
N ILE A 164 4.23 10.37 10.15
CA ILE A 164 4.24 11.83 10.28
C ILE A 164 4.45 12.20 11.76
N ASP A 165 4.72 13.48 12.04
CA ASP A 165 4.93 13.95 13.40
C ASP A 165 3.60 14.27 14.10
N ASP A 166 2.72 15.02 13.42
CA ASP A 166 1.38 15.40 13.91
C ASP A 166 0.40 15.55 12.74
N ILE A 167 -0.73 14.83 12.78
CA ILE A 167 -1.76 14.83 11.75
C ILE A 167 -2.48 16.18 11.63
N GLU A 168 -2.64 16.93 12.73
CA GLU A 168 -3.39 18.20 12.70
C GLU A 168 -2.60 19.32 12.02
N ASP A 169 -1.26 19.22 12.03
CA ASP A 169 -0.33 20.11 11.32
C ASP A 169 0.01 19.62 9.90
N THR A 170 -0.45 18.41 9.53
CA THR A 170 -0.13 17.77 8.26
C THR A 170 -1.17 18.09 7.18
N MET A 171 -0.69 18.32 5.95
CA MET A 171 -1.53 18.54 4.77
C MET A 171 -1.14 17.58 3.64
N VAL A 172 -2.13 17.13 2.86
CA VAL A 172 -1.90 16.40 1.60
C VAL A 172 -2.24 17.31 0.42
N SER A 173 -1.26 17.56 -0.44
CA SER A 173 -1.40 18.45 -1.59
C SER A 173 -1.61 17.70 -2.91
N ASN A 174 -1.98 18.45 -3.95
CA ASN A 174 -2.19 17.98 -5.34
C ASN A 174 -3.35 16.99 -5.53
N LEU A 175 -4.34 17.01 -4.63
CA LEU A 175 -5.60 16.27 -4.72
C LEU A 175 -6.83 17.16 -4.93
N ALA A 176 -6.65 18.48 -5.01
CA ALA A 176 -7.70 19.43 -5.34
C ALA A 176 -8.35 19.12 -6.70
N GLU A 177 -9.64 19.42 -6.81
CA GLU A 177 -10.48 19.31 -8.01
C GLU A 177 -10.65 17.87 -8.55
N PHE A 178 -10.18 16.86 -7.83
CA PHE A 178 -10.46 15.47 -8.16
C PHE A 178 -11.82 15.03 -7.62
N LYS A 179 -12.47 14.14 -8.38
CA LYS A 179 -13.64 13.41 -7.92
C LYS A 179 -13.24 12.46 -6.80
N VAL A 180 -13.96 12.53 -5.69
CA VAL A 180 -13.73 11.70 -4.51
C VAL A 180 -15.01 10.98 -4.11
N TYR A 181 -14.87 9.72 -3.69
CA TYR A 181 -15.91 9.02 -2.94
C TYR A 181 -15.50 8.99 -1.47
N ASP A 182 -16.28 9.65 -0.62
CA ASP A 182 -16.08 9.68 0.82
C ASP A 182 -16.81 8.50 1.45
N GLN A 183 -16.04 7.57 2.02
CA GLN A 183 -16.55 6.34 2.61
C GLN A 183 -17.18 6.56 3.98
N VAL A 184 -16.89 7.67 4.67
CA VAL A 184 -17.55 8.02 5.94
C VAL A 184 -18.96 8.54 5.63
N LEU A 185 -19.05 9.49 4.69
CA LEU A 185 -20.29 10.18 4.31
C LEU A 185 -21.13 9.39 3.29
N LYS A 186 -20.56 8.34 2.67
CA LYS A 186 -21.19 7.52 1.61
C LYS A 186 -21.65 8.35 0.41
N GLN A 187 -20.85 9.33 0.00
CA GLN A 187 -21.20 10.26 -1.08
C GLN A 187 -20.03 10.54 -2.00
N THR A 188 -20.34 11.03 -3.20
CA THR A 188 -19.36 11.43 -4.20
C THR A 188 -19.45 12.92 -4.48
N TYR A 189 -18.31 13.61 -4.50
CA TYR A 189 -18.22 15.04 -4.81
C TYR A 189 -16.86 15.38 -5.45
N ILE A 190 -16.66 16.64 -5.81
CA ILE A 190 -15.36 17.18 -6.22
C ILE A 190 -14.73 17.86 -5.01
N ASP A 191 -13.51 17.47 -4.65
CA ASP A 191 -12.80 18.10 -3.53
C ASP A 191 -12.28 19.49 -3.93
N ASN A 192 -12.98 20.55 -3.52
CA ASN A 192 -12.61 21.93 -3.85
C ASN A 192 -11.66 22.56 -2.82
N GLN A 193 -11.18 21.79 -1.82
CA GLN A 193 -10.18 22.30 -0.90
C GLN A 193 -8.82 22.37 -1.60
N PRO A 194 -8.01 23.40 -1.35
CA PRO A 194 -6.68 23.52 -1.98
C PRO A 194 -5.72 22.41 -1.53
N VAL A 195 -5.93 21.88 -0.34
CA VAL A 195 -5.20 20.77 0.27
C VAL A 195 -6.17 19.95 1.14
N VAL A 196 -5.82 18.70 1.41
CA VAL A 196 -6.53 17.86 2.38
C VAL A 196 -5.90 18.08 3.75
N SER A 197 -6.70 18.52 4.72
CA SER A 197 -6.37 18.49 6.15
C SER A 197 -7.28 17.50 6.87
N VAL A 198 -6.84 16.99 8.02
CA VAL A 198 -7.52 15.93 8.76
C VAL A 198 -7.75 16.41 10.20
N HIS A 199 -9.02 16.56 10.58
CA HIS A 199 -9.44 16.97 11.94
C HIS A 199 -10.54 16.04 12.51
N GLU A 200 -10.83 14.94 11.81
CA GLU A 200 -11.80 13.92 12.15
C GLU A 200 -11.50 12.63 11.37
N GLU A 201 -12.30 11.57 11.53
CA GLU A 201 -12.16 10.36 10.72
C GLU A 201 -12.28 10.71 9.23
N LEU A 202 -11.28 10.30 8.46
CA LEU A 202 -11.22 10.55 7.02
C LEU A 202 -10.98 9.22 6.31
N ASP A 203 -11.81 8.93 5.31
CA ASP A 203 -11.74 7.72 4.49
C ASP A 203 -12.24 8.06 3.08
N ARG A 204 -11.32 8.47 2.20
CA ARG A 204 -11.65 9.11 0.91
C ARG A 204 -10.92 8.45 -0.24
N VAL A 205 -11.65 8.04 -1.27
CA VAL A 205 -11.11 7.46 -2.51
C VAL A 205 -11.14 8.51 -3.62
N TYR A 206 -10.00 9.14 -3.90
CA TYR A 206 -9.82 10.02 -5.04
C TYR A 206 -9.68 9.18 -6.31
N GLN A 207 -10.47 9.51 -7.34
CA GLN A 207 -10.61 8.69 -8.55
C GLN A 207 -9.91 9.32 -9.74
N LYS A 208 -9.32 8.48 -10.59
CA LYS A 208 -8.73 8.89 -11.88
C LYS A 208 -7.72 10.02 -11.75
N VAL A 209 -6.93 9.99 -10.68
CA VAL A 209 -5.77 10.83 -10.46
C VAL A 209 -4.74 10.53 -11.54
N SER A 210 -4.38 11.55 -12.33
CA SER A 210 -3.42 11.41 -13.43
C SER A 210 -2.09 10.82 -12.93
N GLU A 211 -1.47 9.95 -13.72
CA GLU A 211 -0.16 9.36 -13.40
C GLU A 211 0.94 10.42 -13.18
N ASN A 212 0.85 11.56 -13.89
CA ASN A 212 1.78 12.69 -13.75
C ASN A 212 1.53 13.54 -12.48
N ARG A 213 0.43 13.30 -11.75
CA ARG A 213 0.09 13.99 -10.51
C ARG A 213 0.87 13.35 -9.37
N VAL A 214 1.82 14.08 -8.81
CA VAL A 214 2.54 13.68 -7.60
C VAL A 214 1.72 14.09 -6.39
N ILE A 215 1.68 13.25 -5.36
CA ILE A 215 1.04 13.59 -4.09
C ILE A 215 2.12 13.88 -3.08
N GLN A 216 1.98 14.96 -2.32
CA GLN A 216 2.94 15.31 -1.27
C GLN A 216 2.23 15.45 0.07
N VAL A 217 2.80 14.79 1.07
CA VAL A 217 2.47 15.00 2.49
C VAL A 217 3.42 16.07 3.01
N VAL A 218 2.86 17.17 3.50
CA VAL A 218 3.56 18.38 3.88
C VAL A 218 3.35 18.63 5.36
N ASP A 219 4.44 18.91 6.08
CA ASP A 219 4.44 19.36 7.48
C ASP A 219 5.32 20.62 7.58
N LYS A 220 4.82 21.65 8.26
CA LYS A 220 5.50 22.96 8.45
C LYS A 220 6.07 23.57 7.16
N GLY A 221 5.38 23.37 6.04
CA GLY A 221 5.76 23.89 4.72
C GLY A 221 6.77 23.04 3.95
N GLU A 222 7.25 21.94 4.52
CA GLU A 222 8.21 21.03 3.90
C GLU A 222 7.52 19.71 3.49
N PRO A 223 7.72 19.21 2.26
CA PRO A 223 7.28 17.87 1.89
C PRO A 223 8.11 16.83 2.65
N ILE A 224 7.45 16.11 3.55
CA ILE A 224 8.07 15.01 4.30
C ILE A 224 7.97 13.68 3.56
N HIS A 225 6.98 13.55 2.66
CA HIS A 225 6.83 12.41 1.74
C HIS A 225 6.30 12.85 0.37
N THR A 226 6.76 12.19 -0.68
CA THR A 226 6.23 12.32 -2.04
C THR A 226 5.87 10.94 -2.59
N LEU A 227 4.65 10.82 -3.11
CA LEU A 227 4.13 9.63 -3.76
C LEU A 227 3.99 9.86 -5.27
N LYS A 228 4.67 9.01 -6.04
CA LYS A 228 4.44 8.78 -7.46
C LYS A 228 3.87 7.38 -7.66
N ARG A 229 3.16 7.20 -8.75
CA ARG A 229 2.50 5.94 -9.09
C ARG A 229 2.52 5.71 -10.59
N LYS A 230 2.34 4.46 -10.99
CA LYS A 230 2.12 4.07 -12.39
C LYS A 230 0.94 3.11 -12.46
N ASN A 231 0.02 3.36 -13.39
CA ASN A 231 -1.15 2.51 -13.64
C ASN A 231 -2.03 2.23 -12.39
N LEU A 232 -2.03 3.16 -11.44
CA LEU A 232 -2.85 3.14 -10.22
C LEU A 232 -3.64 4.46 -10.17
N PRO A 233 -4.81 4.51 -10.81
CA PRO A 233 -5.55 5.74 -11.04
C PRO A 233 -6.24 6.28 -9.78
N ASP A 234 -6.34 5.50 -8.72
CA ASP A 234 -7.06 5.87 -7.50
C ASP A 234 -6.10 6.08 -6.35
N VAL A 235 -6.49 6.95 -5.42
CA VAL A 235 -5.72 7.22 -4.20
C VAL A 235 -6.67 7.25 -3.03
N VAL A 236 -6.51 6.32 -2.10
CA VAL A 236 -7.20 6.39 -0.82
C VAL A 236 -6.39 7.27 0.12
N VAL A 237 -7.05 8.25 0.74
CA VAL A 237 -6.52 8.98 1.88
C VAL A 237 -7.31 8.51 3.09
N TRP A 238 -6.62 7.99 4.10
CA TRP A 238 -7.27 7.44 5.28
C TRP A 238 -6.57 7.83 6.58
N ASN A 239 -7.36 8.20 7.58
CA ASN A 239 -6.97 8.30 8.97
C ASN A 239 -8.16 7.84 9.86
N PRO A 240 -7.97 6.85 10.75
CA PRO A 240 -9.02 6.32 11.62
C PRO A 240 -9.52 7.31 12.68
N TRP A 241 -8.74 8.34 13.01
CA TRP A 241 -9.00 9.23 14.13
C TRP A 241 -9.21 8.48 15.46
N VAL A 242 -9.81 9.16 16.44
CA VAL A 242 -9.89 8.71 17.83
C VAL A 242 -10.65 7.39 17.99
N ASP A 243 -11.91 7.32 17.56
CA ASP A 243 -12.81 6.23 17.96
C ASP A 243 -12.52 4.93 17.21
N LYS A 244 -12.22 5.00 15.90
CA LYS A 244 -11.82 3.83 15.12
C LYS A 244 -10.49 3.27 15.62
N SER A 245 -9.54 4.11 16.00
CA SER A 245 -8.27 3.66 16.61
C SER A 245 -8.48 2.91 17.92
N LYS A 246 -9.36 3.42 18.80
CA LYS A 246 -9.74 2.73 20.05
C LYS A 246 -10.35 1.35 19.80
N SER A 247 -11.13 1.20 18.73
CA SER A 247 -11.78 -0.07 18.38
C SER A 247 -10.83 -1.15 17.83
N MET A 248 -9.67 -0.74 17.29
CA MET A 248 -8.70 -1.65 16.69
C MET A 248 -7.75 -2.21 17.76
N ALA A 249 -7.91 -3.49 18.11
CA ALA A 249 -7.10 -4.14 19.14
C ALA A 249 -5.59 -4.22 18.83
N ASP A 250 -5.22 -4.18 17.55
CA ASP A 250 -3.83 -4.19 17.07
C ASP A 250 -3.27 -2.81 16.75
N PHE A 251 -4.01 -1.75 17.10
CA PHE A 251 -3.59 -0.36 16.94
C PHE A 251 -3.19 0.19 18.30
N GLU A 252 -1.89 0.26 18.57
CA GLU A 252 -1.28 0.90 19.74
C GLU A 252 -0.08 1.78 19.36
N PRO A 253 0.14 2.87 20.12
CA PRO A 253 -0.78 3.45 21.11
C PRO A 253 -2.07 3.99 20.46
N LYS A 254 -3.18 4.08 21.21
CA LYS A 254 -4.46 4.60 20.65
C LYS A 254 -4.38 6.00 20.06
N SER A 255 -3.42 6.82 20.50
CA SER A 255 -3.17 8.16 19.97
C SER A 255 -2.37 8.18 18.67
N ASP A 256 -1.80 7.06 18.22
CA ASP A 256 -0.89 7.06 17.06
C ASP A 256 -1.58 7.32 15.72
N TYR A 257 -2.91 7.51 15.69
CA TYR A 257 -3.57 8.13 14.53
C TYR A 257 -3.03 9.55 14.27
N GLU A 258 -2.46 10.21 15.29
CA GLU A 258 -1.76 11.49 15.18
C GLU A 258 -0.44 11.38 14.42
N LYS A 259 0.15 10.19 14.32
CA LYS A 259 1.50 9.98 13.76
C LYS A 259 1.51 9.21 12.45
N MET A 260 0.33 9.07 11.84
CA MET A 260 0.24 8.42 10.55
C MET A 260 -0.79 9.06 9.64
N ILE A 261 -0.60 8.83 8.34
CA ILE A 261 -1.61 9.04 7.34
C ILE A 261 -1.44 7.97 6.27
N CYS A 262 -2.54 7.36 5.87
CA CYS A 262 -2.51 6.44 4.75
C CYS A 262 -2.73 7.21 3.45
N ILE A 263 -1.80 7.04 2.51
CA ILE A 263 -1.91 7.54 1.13
C ILE A 263 -1.68 6.34 0.21
N GLU A 264 -2.78 5.78 -0.30
CA GLU A 264 -2.82 4.42 -0.82
C GLU A 264 -3.09 4.45 -2.34
N PRO A 265 -2.06 4.36 -3.20
CA PRO A 265 -2.28 4.26 -4.63
C PRO A 265 -2.87 2.89 -4.97
N GLY A 266 -3.93 2.89 -5.76
CA GLY A 266 -4.66 1.68 -6.14
C GLY A 266 -5.40 1.79 -7.47
N HIS A 267 -5.96 0.67 -7.89
CA HIS A 267 -7.02 0.57 -8.90
C HIS A 267 -8.21 -0.09 -8.20
N VAL A 268 -9.12 0.74 -7.68
CA VAL A 268 -10.17 0.34 -6.74
C VAL A 268 -11.55 0.93 -7.05
N HIS A 269 -11.65 1.97 -7.88
CA HIS A 269 -12.95 2.55 -8.25
C HIS A 269 -13.79 1.62 -9.13
N ASP A 270 -13.12 0.75 -9.89
CA ASP A 270 -13.69 -0.39 -10.60
C ASP A 270 -12.69 -1.57 -10.58
N PHE A 271 -13.01 -2.67 -11.25
CA PHE A 271 -12.17 -3.86 -11.30
C PHE A 271 -11.37 -3.92 -12.61
N ILE A 272 -10.10 -4.32 -12.48
CA ILE A 272 -9.30 -4.79 -13.61
C ILE A 272 -9.84 -6.16 -14.02
N VAL A 273 -9.88 -6.43 -15.33
CA VAL A 273 -10.23 -7.74 -15.89
C VAL A 273 -9.15 -8.16 -16.88
N LEU A 274 -8.46 -9.26 -16.57
CA LEU A 274 -7.45 -9.87 -17.45
C LEU A 274 -7.99 -11.14 -18.09
N LYS A 275 -7.86 -11.28 -19.41
CA LYS A 275 -8.15 -12.55 -20.11
C LYS A 275 -7.06 -13.60 -19.80
N PRO A 276 -7.31 -14.89 -20.09
CA PRO A 276 -6.31 -15.94 -19.98
C PRO A 276 -4.95 -15.55 -20.58
N GLY A 277 -3.89 -15.66 -19.78
CA GLY A 277 -2.52 -15.34 -20.17
C GLY A 277 -2.15 -13.85 -20.21
N GLU A 278 -3.10 -12.93 -20.01
CA GLU A 278 -2.81 -11.50 -19.96
C GLU A 278 -2.12 -11.09 -18.65
N LYS A 279 -1.42 -9.96 -18.70
CA LYS A 279 -0.70 -9.38 -17.58
C LYS A 279 -1.12 -7.94 -17.32
N TRP A 280 -1.06 -7.54 -16.07
CA TRP A 280 -1.17 -6.16 -15.62
C TRP A 280 -0.01 -5.83 -14.70
N SER A 281 0.42 -4.57 -14.68
CA SER A 281 1.40 -4.09 -13.71
C SER A 281 1.03 -2.72 -13.17
N GLY A 282 1.41 -2.46 -11.92
CA GLY A 282 1.23 -1.19 -11.24
C GLY A 282 2.41 -0.91 -10.33
N SER A 283 2.65 0.37 -10.02
CA SER A 283 3.83 0.76 -9.24
C SER A 283 3.51 1.88 -8.27
N GLN A 284 4.13 1.81 -7.09
CA GLN A 284 4.27 2.90 -6.15
C GLN A 284 5.75 3.28 -6.03
N LEU A 285 6.03 4.59 -5.99
CA LEU A 285 7.35 5.14 -5.72
C LEU A 285 7.22 6.21 -4.63
N LEU A 286 7.80 5.93 -3.47
CA LEU A 286 7.89 6.85 -2.35
C LEU A 286 9.27 7.50 -2.34
N SER A 287 9.35 8.81 -2.15
CA SER A 287 10.60 9.57 -2.06
C SER A 287 10.46 10.81 -1.18
N LYS A 288 11.57 11.53 -0.98
CA LYS A 288 11.59 12.90 -0.46
C LYS A 288 11.99 13.86 -1.57
N ASP A 289 11.01 14.35 -2.33
CA ASP A 289 11.23 15.38 -3.35
C ASP A 289 11.05 16.78 -2.73
N SER A 290 11.62 17.80 -3.38
CA SER A 290 11.29 19.21 -3.09
C SER A 290 9.80 19.49 -3.32
N LEU A 291 9.30 20.57 -2.71
CA LEU A 291 7.89 20.98 -2.85
C LEU A 291 7.54 21.25 -4.31
N LYS A 292 6.43 20.67 -4.76
CA LYS A 292 5.91 20.73 -6.12
C LYS A 292 4.40 20.95 -6.05
N TYR A 293 3.99 22.21 -6.06
CA TYR A 293 2.60 22.55 -6.28
C TYR A 293 2.25 22.32 -7.74
N GLN A 294 1.29 21.44 -8.00
CA GLN A 294 0.74 21.20 -9.32
C GLN A 294 -0.65 21.80 -9.37
N VAL A 295 -0.76 22.99 -9.97
CA VAL A 295 -2.06 23.59 -10.30
C VAL A 295 -2.82 22.62 -11.23
N VAL A 296 -4.12 22.52 -11.03
CA VAL A 296 -5.00 21.72 -11.91
C VAL A 296 -5.31 22.51 -13.18
#